data_AF-A0A2C9KHU3-F1
#
_entry.id   AF-A0A2C9KHU3-F1
#
_cell.length_a   1.000
_cell.length_b   1.000
_cell.length_c   1.000
_cell.angle_alpha   90.00
_cell.angle_beta   90.00
_cell.angle_gamma   90.00
#
_symmetry.space_group_name_H-M   'P 1'
#
loop_
_entity.id
_entity.type
_entity.pdbx_description
1 polymer ?
#
loop_
_entity_poly.entity_id
_entity_poly.type
_entity_poly.pdbx_seq_one_letter_code
_entity_poly.pdbx_strand_id
1 'polypeptide(L)'
;MDTEDSYESPDLIEARKNLAYLRTHVLNGQHENQVCEGEEADLHKHMLDCKKNPGHSTFIPYKKFEINDLSEEYRDLDLFEFVKVVADLTVRIKVKKVSKERQEFWPDTNMPYPFYDKKGTEFLRTGSGQVNEVIQFTDGVGRDRHGKDIIREYKKCLCRSCRNSDSPKNVWWEVVVRTATHVVYDDIECADTSCRLFYDEEKSELFTLEDLILLEVNIEQDWCLISYMSCGSMAYRERLLSLVVQRVDLWKKVCNKFQNSKNYLTFIVSHPHGYAKQVSFGVYLDNYKVGKFDDKLDLMMLTYNTPTCPGSSGAPVRCVGLGVGHVHNGSLPSNGLNYSGVSLVFPDGSPYVKF
;
A
#
# COMPACT_ATOMS: atom_id res chain seq x y z
N MET A 1 28.57 -16.21 -18.42
CA MET A 1 28.20 -15.01 -17.66
C MET A 1 28.38 -15.41 -16.21
N ASP A 2 29.54 -15.10 -15.66
CA ASP A 2 29.80 -15.28 -14.25
C ASP A 2 28.82 -14.38 -13.50
N THR A 3 27.97 -14.98 -12.68
CA THR A 3 27.15 -14.25 -11.72
C THR A 3 28.13 -13.59 -10.77
N GLU A 4 28.36 -12.29 -10.92
CA GLU A 4 28.97 -11.49 -9.87
C GLU A 4 28.16 -11.77 -8.61
N ASP A 5 28.75 -12.48 -7.65
CA ASP A 5 28.19 -12.62 -6.32
C ASP A 5 28.01 -11.20 -5.79
N SER A 6 26.76 -10.73 -5.80
CA SER A 6 26.43 -9.41 -5.32
C SER A 6 26.79 -9.37 -3.85
N TYR A 7 27.88 -8.69 -3.52
CA TYR A 7 28.33 -8.50 -2.14
C TYR A 7 27.22 -7.80 -1.36
N GLU A 8 26.49 -8.58 -0.56
CA GLU A 8 25.46 -8.07 0.33
C GLU A 8 26.14 -7.36 1.50
N SER A 9 25.72 -6.13 1.81
CA SER A 9 26.37 -5.38 2.89
C SER A 9 26.10 -6.05 4.24
N PRO A 10 27.03 -5.97 5.21
CA PRO A 10 26.80 -6.50 6.56
C PRO A 10 25.54 -5.96 7.24
N ASP A 11 25.15 -4.70 6.94
CA ASP A 11 23.94 -4.07 7.47
C ASP A 11 22.66 -4.72 6.94
N LEU A 12 22.64 -5.16 5.68
CA LEU A 12 21.49 -5.88 5.09
C LEU A 12 21.36 -7.29 5.67
N ILE A 13 22.49 -7.98 5.88
CA ILE A 13 22.51 -9.30 6.52
C ILE A 13 21.95 -9.20 7.96
N GLU A 14 22.34 -8.18 8.70
CA GLU A 14 21.81 -7.94 10.04
C GLU A 14 20.31 -7.57 10.01
N ALA A 15 19.90 -6.76 9.02
CA ALA A 15 18.50 -6.43 8.80
C ALA A 15 17.61 -7.68 8.65
N ARG A 16 18.07 -8.62 7.80
CA ARG A 16 17.41 -9.90 7.56
C ARG A 16 17.25 -10.72 8.84
N LYS A 17 18.31 -10.84 9.64
CA LYS A 17 18.28 -11.58 10.92
C LYS A 17 17.29 -10.98 11.91
N ASN A 18 17.29 -9.64 12.04
CA ASN A 18 16.36 -8.94 12.92
C ASN A 18 14.91 -9.13 12.46
N LEU A 19 14.65 -9.06 11.16
CA LEU A 19 13.31 -9.29 10.64
C LEU A 19 12.84 -10.73 10.84
N ALA A 20 13.72 -11.70 10.60
CA ALA A 20 13.45 -13.11 10.86
C ALA A 20 13.13 -13.37 12.34
N TYR A 21 13.87 -12.74 13.25
CA TYR A 21 13.60 -12.78 14.69
C TYR A 21 12.22 -12.20 15.01
N LEU A 22 11.92 -10.99 14.51
CA LEU A 22 10.63 -10.34 14.72
C LEU A 22 9.48 -11.21 14.21
N ARG A 23 9.59 -11.78 13.01
CA ARG A 23 8.57 -12.68 12.45
C ARG A 23 8.29 -13.89 13.32
N THR A 24 9.35 -14.53 13.79
CA THR A 24 9.29 -15.82 14.51
C THR A 24 8.86 -15.67 15.97
N HIS A 25 9.16 -14.54 16.61
CA HIS A 25 8.99 -14.38 18.05
C HIS A 25 7.98 -13.29 18.43
N VAL A 26 7.78 -12.29 17.57
CA VAL A 26 6.96 -11.12 17.87
C VAL A 26 5.70 -11.10 17.01
N LEU A 27 5.86 -11.26 15.70
CA LEU A 27 4.78 -11.00 14.76
C LEU A 27 3.80 -12.16 14.68
N ASN A 28 4.24 -13.42 14.73
CA ASN A 28 3.41 -14.65 14.68
C ASN A 28 2.16 -14.54 13.78
N GLY A 29 2.29 -13.80 12.66
CA GLY A 29 1.26 -12.86 12.22
C GLY A 29 0.13 -13.43 11.38
N GLN A 30 -1.09 -13.04 11.75
CA GLN A 30 -2.24 -13.09 10.86
C GLN A 30 -2.21 -11.87 9.96
N HIS A 31 -1.92 -12.10 8.69
CA HIS A 31 -1.99 -11.08 7.65
C HIS A 31 -3.46 -10.81 7.35
N GLU A 32 -3.86 -9.54 7.33
CA GLU A 32 -5.26 -9.14 7.24
C GLU A 32 -5.78 -9.13 5.81
N ASN A 33 -5.70 -10.28 5.13
CA ASN A 33 -6.33 -10.51 3.84
C ASN A 33 -7.75 -11.00 4.06
N GLN A 34 -8.70 -10.48 3.28
CA GLN A 34 -10.06 -11.01 3.27
C GLN A 34 -10.17 -12.07 2.18
N VAL A 35 -10.64 -13.27 2.54
CA VAL A 35 -11.03 -14.33 1.61
C VAL A 35 -12.55 -14.28 1.44
N CYS A 36 -13.06 -14.40 0.22
CA CYS A 36 -14.50 -14.41 -0.07
C CYS A 36 -14.86 -15.73 -0.76
N GLU A 37 -15.81 -16.49 -0.20
CA GLU A 37 -16.20 -17.82 -0.70
C GLU A 37 -17.24 -17.72 -1.85
N GLY A 38 -18.12 -16.71 -1.80
CA GLY A 38 -19.21 -16.45 -2.74
C GLY A 38 -19.10 -15.10 -3.47
N GLU A 39 -17.89 -14.75 -3.92
CA GLU A 39 -17.59 -13.47 -4.59
C GLU A 39 -17.89 -12.22 -3.72
N GLU A 40 -18.52 -11.18 -4.28
CA GLU A 40 -18.79 -9.93 -3.54
C GLU A 40 -20.03 -9.97 -2.64
N ALA A 41 -20.90 -10.96 -2.78
CA ALA A 41 -22.09 -11.09 -1.95
C ALA A 41 -21.76 -11.27 -0.46
N ASP A 42 -20.59 -11.88 -0.17
CA ASP A 42 -20.13 -12.14 1.19
C ASP A 42 -19.52 -10.92 1.89
N LEU A 43 -19.23 -9.81 1.17
CA LEU A 43 -18.57 -8.65 1.78
C LEU A 43 -19.42 -8.05 2.91
N HIS A 44 -20.75 -7.97 2.72
CA HIS A 44 -21.66 -7.51 3.77
C HIS A 44 -21.70 -8.47 4.97
N LYS A 45 -21.65 -9.77 4.71
CA LYS A 45 -21.61 -10.79 5.76
C LYS A 45 -20.33 -10.66 6.59
N HIS A 46 -19.17 -10.50 5.94
CA HIS A 46 -17.90 -10.29 6.64
C HIS A 46 -17.87 -9.01 7.47
N MET A 47 -18.50 -7.93 6.98
CA MET A 47 -18.69 -6.71 7.77
C MET A 47 -19.56 -6.97 9.01
N LEU A 48 -20.71 -7.64 8.87
CA LEU A 48 -21.63 -7.90 9.99
C LEU A 48 -21.03 -8.88 11.02
N ASP A 49 -20.31 -9.90 10.55
CA ASP A 49 -19.73 -10.96 11.37
C ASP A 49 -18.32 -10.61 11.90
N CYS A 50 -17.87 -9.36 11.74
CA CYS A 50 -16.51 -8.96 12.10
C CYS A 50 -16.29 -9.05 13.61
N LYS A 51 -15.38 -9.96 14.01
CA LYS A 51 -15.00 -10.15 15.42
C LYS A 51 -13.95 -9.14 15.89
N LYS A 52 -13.13 -8.62 14.98
CA LYS A 52 -12.01 -7.73 15.33
C LYS A 52 -12.49 -6.33 15.70
N ASN A 53 -13.44 -5.78 14.94
CA ASN A 53 -14.08 -4.50 15.24
C ASN A 53 -15.61 -4.64 15.11
N PRO A 54 -16.28 -5.20 16.11
CA PRO A 54 -17.72 -5.43 16.06
C PRO A 54 -18.50 -4.14 15.76
N GLY A 55 -19.29 -4.16 14.69
CA GLY A 55 -20.10 -3.01 14.24
C GLY A 55 -19.31 -1.84 13.66
N HIS A 56 -17.97 -1.94 13.57
CA HIS A 56 -17.09 -0.94 12.94
C HIS A 56 -17.33 0.50 13.40
N SER A 57 -17.70 0.72 14.67
CA SER A 57 -18.08 2.05 15.19
C SER A 57 -16.95 3.08 15.18
N THR A 58 -15.70 2.63 15.11
CA THR A 58 -14.49 3.47 15.02
C THR A 58 -14.04 3.74 13.59
N PHE A 59 -14.76 3.22 12.59
CA PHE A 59 -14.51 3.49 11.18
C PHE A 59 -15.45 4.59 10.70
N ILE A 60 -14.88 5.53 9.95
CA ILE A 60 -15.59 6.68 9.40
C ILE A 60 -15.72 6.46 7.89
N PRO A 61 -16.96 6.29 7.37
CA PRO A 61 -17.16 6.22 5.93
C PRO A 61 -16.58 7.47 5.27
N TYR A 62 -15.79 7.31 4.21
CA TYR A 62 -15.04 8.43 3.63
C TYR A 62 -15.93 9.62 3.22
N LYS A 63 -17.15 9.37 2.73
CA LYS A 63 -18.13 10.42 2.39
C LYS A 63 -18.63 11.22 3.60
N LYS A 64 -18.51 10.67 4.80
CA LYS A 64 -18.92 11.28 6.07
C LYS A 64 -17.76 11.87 6.86
N PHE A 65 -16.52 11.69 6.39
CA PHE A 65 -15.35 12.22 7.08
C PHE A 65 -15.32 13.75 7.00
N GLU A 66 -15.36 14.37 8.17
CA GLU A 66 -15.36 15.81 8.41
C GLU A 66 -14.17 16.21 9.30
N ILE A 67 -13.80 17.50 9.30
CA ILE A 67 -12.67 17.98 10.12
C ILE A 67 -12.86 17.73 11.62
N ASN A 68 -14.11 17.69 12.10
CA ASN A 68 -14.42 17.46 13.51
C ASN A 68 -14.16 16.02 13.97
N ASP A 69 -14.02 15.08 13.03
CA ASP A 69 -13.60 13.71 13.30
C ASP A 69 -12.13 13.61 13.71
N LEU A 70 -11.32 14.63 13.38
CA LEU A 70 -9.98 14.77 13.92
C LEU A 70 -10.07 15.20 15.39
N SER A 71 -9.22 14.62 16.23
CA SER A 71 -9.04 15.06 17.62
C SER A 71 -8.60 16.52 17.65
N GLU A 72 -8.98 17.26 18.69
CA GLU A 72 -8.83 18.72 18.77
C GLU A 72 -7.40 19.22 18.45
N GLU A 73 -6.38 18.54 18.97
CA GLU A 73 -4.96 18.85 18.72
C GLU A 73 -4.50 18.64 17.26
N TYR A 74 -5.29 17.90 16.48
CA TYR A 74 -5.07 17.56 15.08
C TYR A 74 -6.14 18.17 14.15
N ARG A 75 -7.03 19.04 14.64
CA ARG A 75 -8.02 19.75 13.80
C ARG A 75 -7.34 20.83 12.97
N ASP A 76 -6.70 20.38 11.90
CA ASP A 76 -5.93 21.19 10.98
C ASP A 76 -6.43 20.98 9.54
N LEU A 77 -6.52 22.07 8.77
CA LEU A 77 -7.01 22.03 7.41
C LEU A 77 -6.06 21.29 6.47
N ASP A 78 -4.74 21.47 6.60
CA ASP A 78 -3.77 20.76 5.75
C ASP A 78 -3.81 19.25 6.05
N LEU A 79 -3.94 18.84 7.32
CA LEU A 79 -4.11 17.42 7.68
C LEU A 79 -5.44 16.84 7.19
N PHE A 80 -6.55 17.58 7.35
CA PHE A 80 -7.85 17.15 6.85
C PHE A 80 -7.80 16.90 5.34
N GLU A 81 -7.32 17.88 4.56
CA GLU A 81 -7.15 17.75 3.11
C GLU A 81 -6.18 16.62 2.75
N PHE A 82 -5.12 16.43 3.54
CA PHE A 82 -4.19 15.33 3.33
C PHE A 82 -4.86 13.96 3.45
N VAL A 83 -5.71 13.76 4.48
CA VAL A 83 -6.49 12.53 4.64
C VAL A 83 -7.44 12.33 3.45
N LYS A 84 -8.10 13.39 2.97
CA LYS A 84 -8.98 13.32 1.78
C LYS A 84 -8.21 12.91 0.53
N VAL A 85 -7.04 13.49 0.28
CA VAL A 85 -6.18 13.13 -0.86
C VAL A 85 -5.68 11.69 -0.76
N VAL A 86 -5.27 11.25 0.43
CA VAL A 86 -4.88 9.85 0.66
C VAL A 86 -6.06 8.91 0.37
N ALA A 87 -7.27 9.29 0.78
CA ALA A 87 -8.47 8.53 0.51
C ALA A 87 -8.79 8.45 -0.98
N ASP A 88 -8.70 9.55 -1.72
CA ASP A 88 -8.93 9.58 -3.17
C ASP A 88 -7.90 8.72 -3.94
N LEU A 89 -6.68 8.60 -3.42
CA LEU A 89 -5.62 7.74 -3.97
C LEU A 89 -5.67 6.28 -3.48
N THR A 90 -6.51 5.97 -2.50
CA THR A 90 -6.66 4.61 -1.96
C THR A 90 -7.48 3.76 -2.92
N VAL A 91 -6.99 2.55 -3.20
CA VAL A 91 -7.64 1.59 -4.10
C VAL A 91 -8.03 0.33 -3.37
N ARG A 92 -9.12 -0.29 -3.82
CA ARG A 92 -9.47 -1.66 -3.46
C ARG A 92 -8.79 -2.62 -4.42
N ILE A 93 -8.10 -3.63 -3.91
CA ILE A 93 -7.45 -4.66 -4.71
C ILE A 93 -8.25 -5.95 -4.61
N LYS A 94 -8.50 -6.59 -5.76
CA LYS A 94 -9.04 -7.96 -5.84
C LYS A 94 -8.02 -8.84 -6.53
N VAL A 95 -7.75 -10.00 -5.94
CA VAL A 95 -6.91 -11.05 -6.53
C VAL A 95 -7.70 -12.35 -6.56
N LYS A 96 -7.68 -13.08 -7.67
CA LYS A 96 -8.46 -14.32 -7.83
C LYS A 96 -7.63 -15.59 -7.76
N LYS A 97 -6.31 -15.46 -7.86
CA LYS A 97 -5.39 -16.59 -7.98
C LYS A 97 -4.38 -16.59 -6.84
N VAL A 98 -4.00 -17.79 -6.42
CA VAL A 98 -2.85 -18.01 -5.55
C VAL A 98 -1.75 -18.65 -6.37
N SER A 99 -0.61 -17.98 -6.49
CA SER A 99 0.52 -18.50 -7.27
C SER A 99 1.02 -19.83 -6.73
N LYS A 100 1.44 -20.72 -7.63
CA LYS A 100 2.16 -21.97 -7.27
C LYS A 100 3.57 -21.69 -6.75
N GLU A 101 4.10 -20.50 -7.05
CA GLU A 101 5.45 -20.07 -6.71
C GLU A 101 5.55 -19.43 -5.31
N ARG A 102 4.44 -19.26 -4.57
CA ARG A 102 4.48 -18.74 -3.18
C ARG A 102 5.51 -19.49 -2.34
N GLN A 103 6.44 -18.85 -1.67
CA GLN A 103 7.33 -19.60 -0.78
C GLN A 103 6.59 -20.22 0.41
N GLU A 104 7.14 -21.29 0.99
CA GLU A 104 6.54 -21.96 2.16
C GLU A 104 6.61 -21.11 3.41
N PHE A 105 7.76 -20.51 3.65
CA PHE A 105 8.02 -19.70 4.83
C PHE A 105 8.42 -18.30 4.44
N TRP A 106 8.28 -17.33 5.34
CA TRP A 106 8.96 -16.05 5.19
C TRP A 106 10.48 -16.25 5.08
N PRO A 107 11.21 -15.37 4.35
CA PRO A 107 12.65 -15.52 4.19
C PRO A 107 13.35 -15.64 5.55
N ASP A 108 14.25 -16.60 5.65
CA ASP A 108 15.07 -16.88 6.86
C ASP A 108 14.27 -17.24 8.13
N THR A 109 13.05 -17.78 7.98
CA THR A 109 12.21 -18.24 9.10
C THR A 109 11.57 -19.60 8.84
N ASN A 110 10.92 -20.17 9.87
CA ASN A 110 9.97 -21.29 9.73
C ASN A 110 8.51 -20.84 9.82
N MET A 111 8.25 -19.54 9.69
CA MET A 111 6.89 -18.98 9.78
C MET A 111 6.19 -19.12 8.43
N PRO A 112 5.02 -19.81 8.34
CA PRO A 112 4.33 -19.99 7.08
C PRO A 112 4.03 -18.67 6.36
N TYR A 113 4.28 -18.63 5.06
CA TYR A 113 3.92 -17.50 4.23
C TYR A 113 2.41 -17.50 3.96
N PRO A 114 1.73 -16.34 3.91
CA PRO A 114 0.30 -16.27 3.65
C PRO A 114 -0.11 -17.04 2.40
N PHE A 115 -1.15 -17.87 2.53
CA PHE A 115 -1.75 -18.67 1.45
C PHE A 115 -0.83 -19.72 0.80
N TYR A 116 0.30 -20.08 1.41
CA TYR A 116 1.13 -21.17 0.90
C TYR A 116 0.36 -22.50 0.76
N ASP A 117 -0.46 -22.83 1.75
CA ASP A 117 -1.28 -24.05 1.76
C ASP A 117 -2.38 -24.07 0.68
N LYS A 118 -2.60 -22.92 0.01
CA LYS A 118 -3.59 -22.73 -1.06
C LYS A 118 -2.98 -22.50 -2.44
N LYS A 119 -1.68 -22.78 -2.61
CA LYS A 119 -0.99 -22.68 -3.90
C LYS A 119 -1.76 -23.28 -5.08
N GLY A 120 -1.80 -22.53 -6.18
CA GLY A 120 -2.41 -22.99 -7.43
C GLY A 120 -3.93 -23.11 -7.39
N THR A 121 -4.57 -22.71 -6.29
CA THR A 121 -6.03 -22.62 -6.21
C THR A 121 -6.52 -21.24 -6.67
N GLU A 122 -7.81 -21.15 -6.94
CA GLU A 122 -8.49 -19.92 -7.35
C GLU A 122 -9.62 -19.63 -6.36
N PHE A 123 -9.54 -18.45 -5.73
CA PHE A 123 -10.59 -17.89 -4.89
C PHE A 123 -10.40 -16.38 -4.78
N LEU A 124 -11.52 -15.66 -4.59
CA LEU A 124 -11.47 -14.22 -4.46
C LEU A 124 -10.88 -13.83 -3.11
N ARG A 125 -9.86 -12.98 -3.14
CA ARG A 125 -9.32 -12.31 -1.97
C ARG A 125 -9.16 -10.83 -2.23
N THR A 126 -9.30 -10.03 -1.18
CA THR A 126 -9.24 -8.57 -1.28
C THR A 126 -8.23 -7.97 -0.33
N GLY A 127 -7.62 -6.88 -0.79
CA GLY A 127 -6.75 -6.02 -0.01
C GLY A 127 -6.97 -4.56 -0.38
N SER A 128 -6.08 -3.72 0.09
CA SER A 128 -6.05 -2.27 -0.16
C SER A 128 -4.71 -1.90 -0.80
N GLY A 129 -4.65 -0.70 -1.38
CA GLY A 129 -3.41 -0.13 -1.91
C GLY A 129 -3.51 1.38 -2.03
N GLN A 130 -2.45 2.00 -2.50
CA GLN A 130 -2.43 3.43 -2.80
C GLN A 130 -1.79 3.69 -4.17
N VAL A 131 -2.43 4.54 -4.98
CA VAL A 131 -1.79 5.13 -6.17
C VAL A 131 -0.58 5.94 -5.70
N ASN A 132 0.62 5.44 -6.02
CA ASN A 132 1.89 6.02 -5.63
C ASN A 132 2.41 7.01 -6.67
N GLU A 133 2.33 6.67 -7.96
CA GLU A 133 2.77 7.50 -9.08
C GLU A 133 1.74 7.51 -10.20
N VAL A 134 1.71 8.62 -10.93
CA VAL A 134 0.99 8.75 -12.19
C VAL A 134 1.90 9.49 -13.15
N ILE A 135 2.29 8.85 -14.25
CA ILE A 135 3.26 9.42 -15.19
C ILE A 135 2.66 9.39 -16.58
N GLN A 136 2.66 10.55 -17.24
CA GLN A 136 2.42 10.62 -18.67
C GLN A 136 3.74 10.47 -19.41
N PHE A 137 3.78 9.55 -20.36
CA PHE A 137 4.92 9.34 -21.24
C PHE A 137 4.61 9.85 -22.65
N THR A 138 5.60 10.45 -23.28
CA THR A 138 5.63 10.76 -24.72
C THR A 138 6.93 10.22 -25.30
N ASP A 139 6.81 9.30 -26.26
CA ASP A 139 7.96 8.65 -26.93
C ASP A 139 9.00 8.06 -25.97
N GLY A 140 8.52 7.49 -24.85
CA GLY A 140 9.37 6.84 -23.84
C GLY A 140 9.86 7.77 -22.73
N VAL A 141 9.54 9.07 -22.80
CA VAL A 141 9.96 10.05 -21.79
C VAL A 141 8.76 10.55 -21.00
N GLY A 142 8.82 10.42 -19.68
CA GLY A 142 7.83 10.96 -18.74
C GLY A 142 8.51 11.73 -17.62
N ARG A 143 7.72 12.37 -16.76
CA ARG A 143 8.21 13.05 -15.56
C ARG A 143 7.49 12.52 -14.32
N ASP A 144 8.25 12.22 -13.28
CA ASP A 144 7.68 11.85 -11.99
C ASP A 144 7.10 13.07 -11.26
N ARG A 145 6.50 12.82 -10.09
CA ARG A 145 5.95 13.86 -9.21
C ARG A 145 6.97 14.89 -8.69
N HIS A 146 8.27 14.61 -8.82
CA HIS A 146 9.36 15.51 -8.45
C HIS A 146 9.92 16.27 -9.65
N GLY A 147 9.36 16.07 -10.85
CA GLY A 147 9.82 16.68 -12.10
C GLY A 147 11.07 16.02 -12.69
N LYS A 148 11.49 14.86 -12.16
CA LYS A 148 12.62 14.11 -12.70
C LYS A 148 12.16 13.31 -13.93
N ASP A 149 12.96 13.36 -14.99
CA ASP A 149 12.69 12.58 -16.19
C ASP A 149 12.83 11.08 -15.89
N ILE A 150 11.82 10.32 -16.32
CA ILE A 150 11.79 8.86 -16.32
C ILE A 150 11.82 8.39 -17.77
N ILE A 151 12.80 7.56 -18.09
CA ILE A 151 13.01 7.03 -19.43
C ILE A 151 12.60 5.56 -19.45
N ARG A 152 11.72 5.19 -20.39
CA ARG A 152 11.39 3.81 -20.72
C ARG A 152 12.13 3.40 -21.98
N GLU A 153 12.54 2.14 -22.04
CA GLU A 153 13.18 1.57 -23.24
C GLU A 153 12.22 1.55 -24.44
N TYR A 154 10.93 1.37 -24.16
CA TYR A 154 9.88 1.38 -25.17
C TYR A 154 9.33 2.79 -25.39
N LYS A 155 9.09 3.14 -26.66
CA LYS A 155 8.57 4.46 -27.09
C LYS A 155 7.08 4.48 -27.38
N LYS A 156 6.40 3.34 -27.20
CA LYS A 156 4.99 3.13 -27.57
C LYS A 156 4.24 2.46 -26.42
N CYS A 157 2.96 2.76 -26.28
CA CYS A 157 2.10 2.23 -25.24
C CYS A 157 1.98 0.70 -25.30
N LEU A 158 2.12 0.03 -24.16
CA LEU A 158 2.02 -1.43 -24.04
C LEU A 158 0.67 -1.93 -23.51
N CYS A 159 -0.33 -1.05 -23.37
CA CYS A 159 -1.66 -1.47 -22.95
C CYS A 159 -2.30 -2.43 -23.96
N ARG A 160 -3.32 -3.18 -23.53
CA ARG A 160 -3.93 -4.26 -24.33
C ARG A 160 -4.35 -3.85 -25.74
N SER A 161 -4.96 -2.67 -25.90
CA SER A 161 -5.37 -2.16 -27.22
C SER A 161 -4.18 -1.75 -28.10
N CYS A 162 -3.13 -1.21 -27.49
CA CYS A 162 -1.95 -0.73 -28.20
C CYS A 162 -0.98 -1.90 -28.53
N ARG A 163 -0.92 -2.99 -27.72
CA ARG A 163 -0.05 -4.16 -27.95
C ARG A 163 -0.34 -4.91 -29.26
N ASN A 164 -1.60 -4.98 -29.65
CA ASN A 164 -2.05 -5.69 -30.85
C ASN A 164 -2.36 -4.75 -32.03
N SER A 165 -2.00 -3.47 -31.93
CA SER A 165 -2.28 -2.47 -32.95
C SER A 165 -1.06 -2.28 -33.85
N ASP A 166 -1.28 -2.14 -35.16
CA ASP A 166 -0.24 -1.71 -36.11
C ASP A 166 0.16 -0.22 -35.92
N SER A 167 -0.61 0.52 -35.12
CA SER A 167 -0.40 1.94 -34.83
C SER A 167 -0.46 2.23 -33.32
N PRO A 168 0.46 1.67 -32.54
CA PRO A 168 0.47 1.88 -31.09
C PRO A 168 0.74 3.36 -30.78
N LYS A 169 0.02 3.91 -29.79
CA LYS A 169 0.15 5.32 -29.41
C LYS A 169 1.52 5.57 -28.76
N ASN A 170 2.12 6.72 -29.05
CA ASN A 170 3.35 7.18 -28.41
C ASN A 170 3.12 8.05 -27.16
N VAL A 171 1.87 8.42 -26.90
CA VAL A 171 1.46 9.06 -25.65
C VAL A 171 0.65 8.05 -24.84
N TRP A 172 1.05 7.83 -23.59
CA TRP A 172 0.32 6.96 -22.67
C TRP A 172 0.50 7.40 -21.23
N TRP A 173 -0.29 6.81 -20.35
CA TRP A 173 -0.19 7.00 -18.92
C TRP A 173 0.17 5.69 -18.25
N GLU A 174 0.95 5.81 -17.19
CA GLU A 174 1.27 4.75 -16.26
C GLU A 174 0.78 5.15 -14.87
N VAL A 175 -0.04 4.29 -14.26
CA VAL A 175 -0.55 4.45 -12.88
C VAL A 175 0.06 3.36 -12.03
N VAL A 176 0.91 3.73 -11.08
CA VAL A 176 1.59 2.78 -10.19
C VAL A 176 0.89 2.75 -8.85
N VAL A 177 0.50 1.57 -8.41
CA VAL A 177 -0.12 1.30 -7.11
C VAL A 177 0.89 0.57 -6.23
N ARG A 178 1.04 1.04 -4.99
CA ARG A 178 1.78 0.34 -3.92
C ARG A 178 0.80 -0.45 -3.05
N THR A 179 1.16 -1.69 -2.73
CA THR A 179 0.43 -2.55 -1.80
C THR A 179 1.41 -3.50 -1.08
N ALA A 180 0.91 -4.46 -0.31
CA ALA A 180 1.72 -5.48 0.36
C ALA A 180 1.98 -6.67 -0.58
N THR A 181 3.17 -7.26 -0.51
CA THR A 181 3.55 -8.42 -1.36
C THR A 181 2.68 -9.63 -1.06
N HIS A 182 2.30 -9.86 0.19
CA HIS A 182 1.39 -10.96 0.48
C HIS A 182 -0.01 -10.75 -0.15
N VAL A 183 -0.40 -9.50 -0.48
CA VAL A 183 -1.63 -9.18 -1.22
C VAL A 183 -1.44 -9.47 -2.71
N VAL A 184 -0.34 -9.09 -3.35
CA VAL A 184 -0.03 -9.49 -4.74
C VAL A 184 1.40 -10.00 -4.79
N TYR A 185 1.55 -11.33 -4.89
CA TYR A 185 2.84 -11.99 -4.65
C TYR A 185 3.80 -11.92 -5.84
N ASP A 186 3.31 -12.20 -7.04
CA ASP A 186 4.12 -12.31 -8.25
C ASP A 186 3.32 -11.94 -9.52
N ASP A 187 3.93 -12.10 -10.69
CA ASP A 187 3.30 -11.85 -11.99
C ASP A 187 2.06 -12.72 -12.24
N ILE A 188 2.04 -13.96 -11.71
CA ILE A 188 0.92 -14.88 -11.89
C ILE A 188 -0.32 -14.35 -11.17
N GLU A 189 -0.16 -13.85 -9.95
CA GLU A 189 -1.26 -13.22 -9.21
C GLU A 189 -1.62 -11.85 -9.77
N CYS A 190 -0.62 -11.06 -10.16
CA CYS A 190 -0.81 -9.72 -10.72
C CYS A 190 -1.65 -9.75 -12.01
N ALA A 191 -1.42 -10.74 -12.88
CA ALA A 191 -2.19 -10.92 -14.13
C ALA A 191 -3.70 -11.12 -13.89
N ASP A 192 -4.08 -11.72 -12.76
CA ASP A 192 -5.48 -11.95 -12.34
C ASP A 192 -5.92 -10.98 -11.22
N THR A 193 -5.23 -9.83 -11.11
CA THR A 193 -5.53 -8.76 -10.15
C THR A 193 -6.26 -7.60 -10.82
N SER A 194 -7.16 -6.96 -10.08
CA SER A 194 -7.78 -5.69 -10.47
C SER A 194 -7.76 -4.68 -9.31
N CYS A 195 -7.64 -3.40 -9.65
CA CYS A 195 -7.72 -2.29 -8.70
C CYS A 195 -8.95 -1.44 -8.98
N ARG A 196 -9.85 -1.28 -8.00
CA ARG A 196 -10.99 -0.36 -8.12
C ARG A 196 -10.64 0.98 -7.47
N LEU A 197 -10.65 2.04 -8.27
CA LEU A 197 -10.50 3.43 -7.87
C LEU A 197 -11.84 3.99 -7.35
N PHE A 198 -11.77 5.02 -6.51
CA PHE A 198 -12.93 5.82 -6.09
C PHE A 198 -14.11 5.02 -5.51
N TYR A 199 -13.85 3.85 -4.90
CA TYR A 199 -14.88 3.02 -4.29
C TYR A 199 -15.27 3.52 -2.89
N ASP A 200 -15.96 4.66 -2.86
CA ASP A 200 -16.30 5.38 -1.62
C ASP A 200 -17.56 4.81 -0.94
N GLU A 201 -18.46 4.24 -1.75
CA GLU A 201 -19.73 3.65 -1.35
C GLU A 201 -20.15 2.58 -2.38
N GLU A 202 -21.11 1.71 -2.03
CA GLU A 202 -21.57 0.60 -2.86
C GLU A 202 -21.96 1.03 -4.29
N LYS A 203 -22.64 2.18 -4.39
CA LYS A 203 -23.13 2.79 -5.63
C LYS A 203 -22.10 3.67 -6.35
N SER A 204 -20.85 3.72 -5.89
CA SER A 204 -19.79 4.47 -6.58
C SER A 204 -19.60 3.94 -7.99
N GLU A 205 -19.35 4.87 -8.92
CA GLU A 205 -19.02 4.55 -10.30
C GLU A 205 -17.86 3.54 -10.37
N LEU A 206 -17.94 2.62 -11.33
CA LEU A 206 -16.99 1.54 -11.46
C LEU A 206 -15.78 2.00 -12.30
N PHE A 207 -14.71 2.38 -11.60
CA PHE A 207 -13.42 2.65 -12.21
C PHE A 207 -12.43 1.54 -11.87
N THR A 208 -12.24 0.58 -12.78
CA THR A 208 -11.35 -0.56 -12.57
C THR A 208 -10.11 -0.45 -13.44
N LEU A 209 -8.95 -0.72 -12.85
CA LEU A 209 -7.69 -0.96 -13.52
C LEU A 209 -7.48 -2.47 -13.62
N GLU A 210 -7.34 -2.97 -14.85
CA GLU A 210 -7.14 -4.38 -15.20
C GLU A 210 -5.88 -4.50 -16.09
N ASP A 211 -5.46 -5.71 -16.45
CA ASP A 211 -4.22 -5.95 -17.21
C ASP A 211 -2.98 -5.35 -16.51
N LEU A 212 -2.89 -5.57 -15.19
CA LEU A 212 -1.81 -5.03 -14.35
C LEU A 212 -0.48 -5.75 -14.60
N ILE A 213 0.62 -5.04 -14.35
CA ILE A 213 2.00 -5.55 -14.47
C ILE A 213 2.70 -5.37 -13.13
N LEU A 214 3.39 -6.38 -12.64
CA LEU A 214 4.24 -6.25 -11.45
C LEU A 214 5.53 -5.54 -11.85
N LEU A 215 5.81 -4.40 -11.22
CA LEU A 215 7.06 -3.66 -11.47
C LEU A 215 8.17 -4.07 -10.51
N GLU A 216 7.81 -4.24 -9.24
CA GLU A 216 8.75 -4.51 -8.18
C GLU A 216 8.07 -5.30 -7.08
N VAL A 217 8.80 -6.25 -6.51
CA VAL A 217 8.35 -7.07 -5.40
C VAL A 217 9.45 -7.18 -4.37
N ASN A 218 9.10 -6.90 -3.11
CA ASN A 218 9.96 -7.13 -1.99
C ASN A 218 9.23 -8.04 -1.00
N ILE A 219 9.51 -9.35 -1.06
CA ILE A 219 8.92 -10.33 -0.15
C ILE A 219 9.40 -10.09 1.28
N GLU A 220 10.68 -9.75 1.45
CA GLU A 220 11.26 -9.54 2.75
C GLU A 220 10.61 -8.35 3.48
N GLN A 221 10.49 -7.21 2.83
CA GLN A 221 9.89 -6.00 3.42
C GLN A 221 8.36 -5.95 3.26
N ASP A 222 7.81 -6.93 2.54
CA ASP A 222 6.39 -7.17 2.31
C ASP A 222 5.66 -5.97 1.67
N TRP A 223 6.23 -5.44 0.60
CA TRP A 223 5.60 -4.46 -0.27
C TRP A 223 5.91 -4.73 -1.74
N CYS A 224 4.99 -4.35 -2.62
CA CYS A 224 5.17 -4.44 -4.06
C CYS A 224 4.59 -3.21 -4.78
N LEU A 225 5.00 -3.05 -6.04
CA LEU A 225 4.49 -2.05 -6.96
C LEU A 225 3.87 -2.73 -8.18
N ILE A 226 2.61 -2.43 -8.44
CA ILE A 226 1.88 -2.88 -9.62
C ILE A 226 1.52 -1.69 -10.49
N SER A 227 1.53 -1.87 -11.79
CA SER A 227 1.38 -0.80 -12.78
C SER A 227 0.23 -1.10 -13.72
N TYR A 228 -0.53 -0.05 -14.03
CA TYR A 228 -1.53 -0.03 -15.08
C TYR A 228 -1.13 0.95 -16.17
N MET A 229 -1.20 0.50 -17.43
CA MET A 229 -0.88 1.34 -18.59
C MET A 229 -2.09 1.56 -19.48
N SER A 230 -2.27 2.78 -19.99
CA SER A 230 -3.32 3.02 -21.00
C SER A 230 -3.04 4.24 -21.89
N CYS A 231 -3.44 4.11 -23.16
CA CYS A 231 -3.38 5.14 -24.19
C CYS A 231 -4.76 5.83 -24.43
N GLY A 232 -5.79 5.50 -23.64
CA GLY A 232 -7.18 6.00 -23.78
C GLY A 232 -7.51 7.26 -22.96
N SER A 233 -8.81 7.52 -22.74
CA SER A 233 -9.37 8.73 -22.09
C SER A 233 -8.57 9.25 -20.88
N MET A 234 -8.45 10.58 -20.80
CA MET A 234 -7.46 11.31 -19.99
C MET A 234 -7.99 11.78 -18.62
N ALA A 235 -9.28 12.07 -18.50
CA ALA A 235 -9.81 12.93 -17.42
C ALA A 235 -9.52 12.40 -16.00
N TYR A 236 -9.74 11.12 -15.73
CA TYR A 236 -9.45 10.58 -14.39
C TYR A 236 -7.95 10.50 -14.09
N ARG A 237 -7.09 10.41 -15.10
CA ARG A 237 -5.63 10.29 -14.93
C ARG A 237 -5.00 11.63 -14.60
N GLU A 238 -5.47 12.70 -15.24
CA GLU A 238 -5.12 14.07 -14.89
C GLU A 238 -5.53 14.38 -13.44
N ARG A 239 -6.73 13.94 -13.03
CA ARG A 239 -7.16 14.01 -11.63
C ARG A 239 -6.20 13.25 -10.70
N LEU A 240 -5.86 11.99 -11.03
CA LEU A 240 -4.93 11.21 -10.19
C LEU A 240 -3.54 11.84 -10.12
N LEU A 241 -3.01 12.37 -11.22
CA LEU A 241 -1.73 13.09 -11.24
C LEU A 241 -1.79 14.31 -10.31
N SER A 242 -2.84 15.13 -10.42
CA SER A 242 -3.05 16.29 -9.55
C SER A 242 -3.10 15.87 -8.07
N LEU A 243 -3.79 14.78 -7.74
CA LEU A 243 -3.85 14.25 -6.37
C LEU A 243 -2.49 13.74 -5.88
N VAL A 244 -1.69 13.08 -6.72
CA VAL A 244 -0.34 12.62 -6.34
C VAL A 244 0.57 13.80 -6.03
N VAL A 245 0.53 14.87 -6.83
CA VAL A 245 1.28 16.11 -6.55
C VAL A 245 0.79 16.76 -5.26
N GLN A 246 -0.52 16.94 -5.13
CA GLN A 246 -1.13 17.53 -3.92
C GLN A 246 -0.78 16.75 -2.65
N ARG A 247 -0.74 15.41 -2.74
CA ARG A 247 -0.34 14.54 -1.63
C ARG A 247 1.07 14.87 -1.13
N VAL A 248 2.03 15.06 -2.04
CA VAL A 248 3.43 15.36 -1.69
C VAL A 248 3.51 16.71 -0.97
N ASP A 249 2.83 17.72 -1.51
CA ASP A 249 2.83 19.07 -0.95
C ASP A 249 2.17 19.12 0.43
N LEU A 250 1.00 18.51 0.57
CA LEU A 250 0.28 18.44 1.85
C LEU A 250 1.07 17.62 2.88
N TRP A 251 1.65 16.48 2.48
CA TRP A 251 2.48 15.68 3.38
C TRP A 251 3.63 16.48 3.94
N LYS A 252 4.34 17.25 3.10
CA LYS A 252 5.43 18.12 3.54
C LYS A 252 4.96 19.15 4.58
N LYS A 253 3.81 19.79 4.35
CA LYS A 253 3.23 20.77 5.29
C LYS A 253 2.86 20.11 6.62
N VAL A 254 2.11 19.01 6.55
CA VAL A 254 1.64 18.26 7.73
C VAL A 254 2.82 17.78 8.55
N CYS A 255 3.82 17.13 7.95
CA CYS A 255 4.94 16.63 8.71
C CYS A 255 5.77 17.75 9.34
N ASN A 256 6.03 18.86 8.63
CA ASN A 256 6.72 20.01 9.21
C ASN A 256 5.98 20.60 10.41
N LYS A 257 4.64 20.64 10.35
CA LYS A 257 3.79 21.18 11.40
C LYS A 257 3.78 20.30 12.66
N PHE A 258 3.76 18.98 12.47
CA PHE A 258 3.58 18.01 13.56
C PHE A 258 4.84 17.21 13.91
N GLN A 259 6.01 17.56 13.39
CA GLN A 259 7.28 16.84 13.66
C GLN A 259 7.63 16.73 15.15
N ASN A 260 7.20 17.70 15.97
CA ASN A 260 7.48 17.75 17.41
C ASN A 260 6.31 17.23 18.27
N SER A 261 5.29 16.62 17.65
CA SER A 261 4.17 16.04 18.38
C SER A 261 4.63 14.86 19.23
N LYS A 262 4.19 14.81 20.48
CA LYS A 262 4.52 13.71 21.41
C LYS A 262 3.75 12.42 21.14
N ASN A 263 2.57 12.54 20.56
CA ASN A 263 1.67 11.42 20.25
C ASN A 263 1.44 11.40 18.75
N TYR A 264 2.18 10.60 17.98
CA TYR A 264 2.01 10.58 16.53
C TYR A 264 0.66 9.97 16.15
N LEU A 265 -0.30 10.84 15.78
CA LEU A 265 -1.60 10.42 15.23
C LEU A 265 -1.33 9.53 14.03
N THR A 266 -1.92 8.35 14.04
CA THR A 266 -1.84 7.42 12.92
C THR A 266 -3.20 7.28 12.29
N PHE A 267 -3.28 7.51 10.98
CA PHE A 267 -4.49 7.26 10.22
C PHE A 267 -4.24 6.26 9.10
N ILE A 268 -5.29 5.50 8.79
CA ILE A 268 -5.32 4.54 7.70
C ILE A 268 -6.59 4.81 6.90
N VAL A 269 -6.45 4.81 5.57
CA VAL A 269 -7.58 4.76 4.65
C VAL A 269 -7.52 3.43 3.92
N SER A 270 -8.58 2.64 4.02
CA SER A 270 -8.58 1.26 3.51
C SER A 270 -9.97 0.79 3.08
N HIS A 271 -10.01 -0.41 2.51
CA HIS A 271 -11.22 -1.15 2.18
C HIS A 271 -11.37 -2.35 3.14
N PRO A 272 -11.78 -2.13 4.40
CA PRO A 272 -11.99 -3.23 5.33
C PRO A 272 -13.02 -4.19 4.74
N HIS A 273 -12.70 -5.48 4.83
CA HIS A 273 -13.40 -6.61 4.24
C HIS A 273 -13.60 -6.51 2.72
N GLY A 274 -12.82 -5.70 2.01
CA GLY A 274 -13.04 -5.41 0.57
C GLY A 274 -14.26 -4.51 0.31
N TYR A 275 -14.82 -3.91 1.36
CA TYR A 275 -16.02 -3.08 1.30
C TYR A 275 -15.69 -1.60 0.97
N ALA A 276 -16.70 -0.74 1.03
CA ALA A 276 -16.57 0.69 0.79
C ALA A 276 -15.50 1.33 1.68
N LYS A 277 -14.81 2.33 1.13
CA LYS A 277 -13.65 2.98 1.75
C LYS A 277 -13.96 3.58 3.12
N GLN A 278 -13.11 3.29 4.10
CA GLN A 278 -13.19 3.80 5.46
C GLN A 278 -11.92 4.54 5.86
N VAL A 279 -12.08 5.54 6.72
CA VAL A 279 -11.01 6.24 7.42
C VAL A 279 -11.02 5.81 8.88
N SER A 280 -9.85 5.52 9.43
CA SER A 280 -9.68 5.13 10.84
C SER A 280 -8.50 5.86 11.45
N PHE A 281 -8.63 6.23 12.72
CA PHE A 281 -7.62 6.94 13.49
C PHE A 281 -7.19 6.14 14.72
N GLY A 282 -5.93 6.30 15.10
CA GLY A 282 -5.34 5.74 16.29
C GLY A 282 -3.99 6.40 16.55
N VAL A 283 -3.12 5.70 17.26
CA VAL A 283 -1.80 6.19 17.61
C VAL A 283 -0.73 5.18 17.21
N TYR A 284 0.39 5.74 16.78
CA TYR A 284 1.65 5.02 16.73
C TYR A 284 2.08 4.70 18.16
N LEU A 285 2.59 3.48 18.36
CA LEU A 285 2.98 3.01 19.69
C LEU A 285 4.47 2.71 19.78
N ASP A 286 4.99 1.91 18.85
CA ASP A 286 6.37 1.46 18.88
C ASP A 286 6.92 1.19 17.48
N ASN A 287 8.24 1.13 17.35
CA ASN A 287 8.92 0.72 16.14
C ASN A 287 9.96 -0.36 16.43
N TYR A 288 10.21 -1.18 15.41
CA TYR A 288 11.31 -2.13 15.43
C TYR A 288 12.28 -1.74 14.34
N LYS A 289 13.49 -1.33 14.75
CA LYS A 289 14.60 -1.17 13.83
C LYS A 289 14.99 -2.54 13.32
N VAL A 290 14.72 -2.76 12.04
CA VAL A 290 15.10 -3.97 11.32
C VAL A 290 16.58 -3.88 10.98
N GLY A 291 17.01 -2.77 10.37
CA GLY A 291 18.42 -2.56 10.03
C GLY A 291 18.70 -1.13 9.62
N LYS A 292 19.85 -0.93 8.97
CA LYS A 292 20.23 0.34 8.35
C LYS A 292 20.10 0.23 6.83
N PHE A 293 19.56 1.27 6.21
CA PHE A 293 19.59 1.41 4.75
C PHE A 293 20.84 2.19 4.33
N ASP A 294 21.08 3.33 4.98
CA ASP A 294 22.29 4.13 4.85
C ASP A 294 22.56 4.91 6.16
N ASP A 295 23.54 5.83 6.15
CA ASP A 295 23.89 6.65 7.32
C ASP A 295 22.77 7.59 7.79
N LYS A 296 21.74 7.81 6.96
CA LYS A 296 20.64 8.75 7.19
C LYS A 296 19.29 8.06 7.38
N LEU A 297 19.18 6.78 7.04
CA LEU A 297 17.92 6.05 7.01
C LEU A 297 18.04 4.67 7.63
N ASP A 298 17.11 4.39 8.53
CA ASP A 298 16.90 3.07 9.11
C ASP A 298 15.75 2.35 8.40
N LEU A 299 15.83 1.03 8.38
CA LEU A 299 14.72 0.17 8.00
C LEU A 299 13.91 -0.11 9.26
N MET A 300 12.65 0.32 9.29
CA MET A 300 11.78 0.18 10.46
C MET A 300 10.44 -0.45 10.10
N MET A 301 9.89 -1.16 11.08
CA MET A 301 8.52 -1.64 11.11
C MET A 301 7.78 -0.95 12.26
N LEU A 302 6.54 -0.51 12.04
CA LEU A 302 5.76 0.21 13.06
C LEU A 302 4.70 -0.70 13.68
N THR A 303 4.35 -0.43 14.94
CA THR A 303 3.13 -0.91 15.58
C THR A 303 2.24 0.25 16.00
N TYR A 304 0.94 0.02 15.92
CA TYR A 304 -0.08 1.04 16.17
C TYR A 304 -1.40 0.38 16.55
N ASN A 305 -2.30 1.14 17.16
CA ASN A 305 -3.65 0.67 17.51
C ASN A 305 -4.75 1.22 16.59
N THR A 306 -4.40 1.88 15.48
CA THR A 306 -5.35 2.37 14.48
C THR A 306 -6.21 1.22 13.95
N PRO A 307 -7.55 1.25 14.06
CA PRO A 307 -8.42 0.14 13.68
C PRO A 307 -8.22 -0.34 12.23
N THR A 308 -8.12 -1.65 12.05
CA THR A 308 -8.05 -2.32 10.73
C THR A 308 -8.83 -3.63 10.79
N CYS A 309 -9.16 -4.18 9.62
CA CYS A 309 -9.82 -5.47 9.48
C CYS A 309 -9.17 -6.28 8.34
N PRO A 310 -9.45 -7.59 8.22
CA PRO A 310 -9.20 -8.33 6.98
C PRO A 310 -9.66 -7.50 5.76
N GLY A 311 -8.84 -7.37 4.72
CA GLY A 311 -9.06 -6.46 3.58
C GLY A 311 -8.29 -5.12 3.68
N SER A 312 -7.83 -4.74 4.87
CA SER A 312 -6.99 -3.55 5.06
C SER A 312 -5.52 -3.77 4.67
N SER A 313 -5.05 -5.01 4.54
CA SER A 313 -3.68 -5.32 4.09
C SER A 313 -3.33 -4.56 2.80
N GLY A 314 -2.16 -3.94 2.78
CA GLY A 314 -1.70 -3.11 1.66
C GLY A 314 -2.08 -1.63 1.75
N ALA A 315 -2.95 -1.23 2.69
CA ALA A 315 -3.35 0.17 2.88
C ALA A 315 -2.16 1.04 3.34
N PRO A 316 -2.12 2.33 2.96
CA PRO A 316 -1.10 3.25 3.45
C PRO A 316 -1.29 3.52 4.94
N VAL A 317 -0.23 3.36 5.72
CA VAL A 317 -0.14 3.76 7.12
C VAL A 317 0.55 5.12 7.18
N ARG A 318 -0.15 6.12 7.72
CA ARG A 318 0.33 7.50 7.83
C ARG A 318 0.40 7.90 9.29
N CYS A 319 1.62 8.01 9.81
CA CYS A 319 1.90 8.55 11.13
C CYS A 319 2.25 10.03 10.98
N VAL A 320 1.36 10.91 11.40
CA VAL A 320 1.52 12.36 11.32
C VAL A 320 2.76 12.77 12.10
N GLY A 321 3.74 13.37 11.42
CA GLY A 321 5.04 13.75 12.00
C GLY A 321 6.21 12.86 11.57
N LEU A 322 5.95 11.62 11.13
CA LEU A 322 6.97 10.80 10.47
C LEU A 322 7.08 11.19 8.99
N GLY A 323 8.28 11.22 8.43
CA GLY A 323 8.51 11.64 7.03
C GLY A 323 8.00 10.65 5.98
N VAL A 324 7.71 9.43 6.36
CA VAL A 324 7.62 8.29 5.45
C VAL A 324 6.30 7.55 5.60
N GLY A 325 5.83 6.98 4.50
CA GLY A 325 4.65 6.12 4.49
C GLY A 325 5.03 4.65 4.66
N HIS A 326 4.26 3.93 5.45
CA HIS A 326 4.34 2.47 5.56
C HIS A 326 3.12 1.82 4.88
N VAL A 327 3.16 0.50 4.77
CA VAL A 327 2.05 -0.33 4.27
C VAL A 327 1.54 -1.16 5.43
N HIS A 328 0.22 -1.25 5.62
CA HIS A 328 -0.37 -2.08 6.67
C HIS A 328 -0.29 -3.55 6.27
N ASN A 329 0.17 -4.43 7.17
CA ASN A 329 0.35 -5.85 6.82
C ASN A 329 -0.55 -6.80 7.61
N GLY A 330 -0.75 -6.54 8.90
CA GLY A 330 -1.62 -7.37 9.70
C GLY A 330 -1.69 -6.94 11.15
N SER A 331 -2.05 -7.91 12.00
CA SER A 331 -2.21 -7.69 13.43
C SER A 331 -1.61 -8.80 14.28
N LEU A 332 -1.18 -8.41 15.47
CA LEU A 332 -0.58 -9.24 16.49
C LEU A 332 -1.69 -9.89 17.33
N PRO A 333 -1.86 -11.22 17.28
CA PRO A 333 -2.92 -11.89 18.05
C PRO A 333 -2.75 -11.75 19.56
N SER A 334 -1.52 -11.56 20.04
CA SER A 334 -1.18 -11.51 21.46
C SER A 334 -1.74 -10.29 22.19
N ASN A 335 -1.85 -9.15 21.51
CA ASN A 335 -2.26 -7.88 22.12
C ASN A 335 -3.22 -7.06 21.25
N GLY A 336 -3.59 -7.55 20.07
CA GLY A 336 -4.49 -6.88 19.14
C GLY A 336 -3.90 -5.65 18.43
N LEU A 337 -2.60 -5.37 18.60
CA LEU A 337 -1.94 -4.27 17.89
C LEU A 337 -1.77 -4.60 16.41
N ASN A 338 -1.78 -3.56 15.58
CA ASN A 338 -1.51 -3.68 14.16
C ASN A 338 -0.03 -3.41 13.89
N TYR A 339 0.48 -3.97 12.80
CA TYR A 339 1.85 -3.75 12.36
C TYR A 339 1.94 -3.44 10.86
N SER A 340 2.97 -2.69 10.48
CA SER A 340 3.25 -2.37 9.07
C SER A 340 4.26 -3.33 8.43
N GLY A 341 4.45 -3.22 7.13
CA GLY A 341 5.68 -3.67 6.47
C GLY A 341 6.88 -2.80 6.85
N VAL A 342 8.05 -3.18 6.33
CA VAL A 342 9.29 -2.43 6.53
C VAL A 342 9.32 -1.23 5.59
N SER A 343 9.68 -0.07 6.11
CA SER A 343 9.90 1.14 5.32
C SER A 343 11.09 1.91 5.88
N LEU A 344 11.56 2.90 5.11
CA LEU A 344 12.66 3.77 5.52
C LEU A 344 12.15 4.78 6.54
N VAL A 345 12.91 5.07 7.60
CA VAL A 345 12.62 6.13 8.59
C VAL A 345 13.93 6.82 8.95
N PHE A 346 13.91 8.12 9.25
CA PHE A 346 15.10 8.82 9.74
C PHE A 346 15.41 8.39 11.19
N PRO A 347 16.69 8.18 11.55
CA PRO A 347 17.08 7.80 12.91
C PRO A 347 16.59 8.76 14.00
N ASP A 348 16.42 10.05 13.68
CA ASP A 348 15.94 11.08 14.60
C ASP A 348 14.41 11.30 14.53
N GLY A 349 13.69 10.50 13.72
CA GLY A 349 12.26 10.64 13.50
C GLY A 349 11.85 11.87 12.69
N SER A 350 12.82 12.64 12.17
CA SER A 350 12.52 13.86 11.41
C SER A 350 11.82 13.55 10.08
N PRO A 351 10.96 14.45 9.60
CA PRO A 351 10.28 14.24 8.34
C PRO A 351 11.10 14.69 7.13
N TYR A 352 11.76 13.75 6.46
CA TYR A 352 12.44 13.93 5.17
C TYR A 352 13.61 14.94 5.13
N VAL A 353 14.59 14.58 4.30
CA VAL A 353 15.79 15.37 4.02
C VAL A 353 15.40 16.77 3.54
N LYS A 354 16.00 17.81 4.15
CA LYS A 354 16.04 19.16 3.59
C LYS A 354 16.55 19.08 2.14
N PHE A 355 15.67 19.20 1.16
CA PHE A 355 16.04 19.36 -0.26
C PHE A 355 16.76 20.69 -0.47
#